data_AF-A0A968R1R1-F1
#
_entry.id   AF-A0A968R1R1-F1
#
_cell.length_a   1.000
_cell.length_b   1.000
_cell.length_c   1.000
_cell.angle_alpha   90.00
_cell.angle_beta   90.00
_cell.angle_gamma   90.00
#
_symmetry.space_group_name_H-M   'P 1'
#
loop_
_entity.id
_entity.type
_entity.pdbx_description
1 polymer ?
#
loop_
_entity_poly.entity_id
_entity_poly.type
_entity_poly.pdbx_seq_one_letter_code
_entity_poly.pdbx_strand_id
1 'polypeptide(L)'
;MPAERVVQILEYARYIQSQIDELVNEDETEEEIRADEAHWNSQFAATQDGLKKMADKVRAEIRAGRTMPMVFKKEGKIVPG
;
A
#
# COMPACT_ATOMS: atom_id res chain seq x y z
N MET A 1 44.40 -3.54 7.49
CA MET A 1 43.38 -3.30 6.44
C MET A 1 43.62 -1.93 5.81
N PRO A 2 43.31 -1.74 4.52
CA PRO A 2 43.36 -0.41 3.91
C PRO A 2 42.40 0.56 4.61
N ALA A 3 42.81 1.81 4.84
CA ALA A 3 41.99 2.81 5.53
C ALA A 3 40.64 3.04 4.83
N GLU A 4 40.62 3.02 3.50
CA GLU A 4 39.41 3.13 2.67
C GLU A 4 38.40 2.01 2.97
N ARG A 5 38.88 0.80 3.23
CA ARG A 5 38.00 -0.34 3.58
C ARG A 5 37.35 -0.15 4.96
N VAL A 6 38.02 0.51 5.89
CA VAL A 6 37.47 0.82 7.22
C VAL A 6 36.36 1.87 7.10
N VAL A 7 36.55 2.89 6.26
CA VAL A 7 35.53 3.92 6.00
C VAL A 7 34.27 3.30 5.37
N GLN A 8 34.43 2.47 4.33
CA GLN A 8 33.31 1.80 3.67
C GLN A 8 32.48 0.92 4.63
N ILE A 9 33.14 0.22 5.55
CA ILE A 9 32.46 -0.61 6.56
C ILE A 9 31.65 0.26 7.52
N LEU A 10 32.19 1.41 7.94
CA LEU A 10 31.50 2.34 8.84
C LEU A 10 30.31 3.01 8.15
N GLU A 11 30.45 3.40 6.88
CA GLU A 11 29.37 3.95 6.08
C GLU A 11 28.25 2.94 5.88
N TYR A 12 28.60 1.68 5.55
CA TYR A 12 27.61 0.61 5.43
C TYR A 12 26.91 0.32 6.75
N ALA A 13 27.63 0.28 7.87
CA ALA A 13 27.03 0.09 9.19
C ALA A 13 26.05 1.22 9.54
N ARG A 14 26.39 2.47 9.19
CA ARG A 14 25.51 3.64 9.40
C ARG A 14 24.28 3.61 8.49
N TYR A 15 24.44 3.15 7.25
CA TYR A 15 23.31 2.93 6.34
C TYR A 15 22.33 1.88 6.89
N ILE A 16 22.85 0.72 7.34
CA ILE A 16 22.02 -0.32 7.95
C ILE A 16 21.31 0.21 9.20
N GLN A 17 22.02 0.98 10.04
CA GLN A 17 21.40 1.62 11.21
C GLN A 17 20.25 2.54 10.82
N SER A 18 20.42 3.41 9.81
CA SER A 18 19.34 4.29 9.36
C SER A 18 18.14 3.54 8.76
N GLN A 19 18.37 2.42 8.10
CA GLN A 19 17.30 1.59 7.53
C GLN A 19 16.53 0.84 8.62
N ILE A 20 17.22 0.39 9.68
CA ILE A 20 16.56 -0.21 10.85
C ILE A 20 15.73 0.86 11.56
N ASP A 21 16.26 2.06 11.77
CA ASP A 21 15.49 3.15 12.39
C ASP A 21 14.25 3.50 11.54
N GLU A 22 14.36 3.54 10.22
CA GLU A 22 13.21 3.77 9.33
C GLU A 22 12.16 2.64 9.40
N LEU A 23 12.60 1.38 9.47
CA LEU A 23 11.72 0.21 9.55
C LEU A 23 11.07 -0.01 10.93
N VAL A 24 11.73 0.44 12.01
CA VAL A 24 11.26 0.23 13.40
C VAL A 24 10.40 1.39 13.89
N ASN A 25 10.48 2.57 13.26
CA ASN A 25 9.65 3.73 13.62
C ASN A 25 8.20 3.66 13.08
N GLU A 26 7.82 2.56 12.40
CA GLU A 26 6.45 2.25 11.98
C GLU A 26 5.77 1.19 12.87
N ASP A 27 6.32 0.88 14.06
CA ASP A 27 5.70 -0.08 14.97
C ASP A 27 4.45 0.54 15.63
N GLU A 28 3.32 0.51 14.92
CA GLU A 28 2.00 0.69 15.52
C GLU A 28 1.85 -0.29 16.67
N THR A 29 1.48 0.22 17.83
CA THR A 29 1.21 -0.62 18.99
C THR A 29 -0.02 -1.50 18.72
N GLU A 30 -0.11 -2.65 19.39
CA GLU A 30 -1.28 -3.53 19.27
C GLU A 30 -2.60 -2.79 19.63
N GLU A 31 -2.52 -1.79 20.50
CA GLU A 31 -3.66 -0.94 20.85
C GLU A 31 -4.07 0.01 19.71
N GLU A 32 -3.10 0.63 19.03
CA GLU A 32 -3.34 1.46 17.85
C GLU A 32 -3.95 0.63 16.71
N ILE A 33 -3.39 -0.55 16.42
CA ILE A 33 -3.94 -1.48 15.42
C ILE A 33 -5.40 -1.83 15.76
N ARG A 34 -5.71 -2.13 17.02
CA ARG A 34 -7.08 -2.47 17.45
C ARG A 34 -8.03 -1.28 17.34
N ALA A 35 -7.58 -0.07 17.62
CA ALA A 35 -8.36 1.14 17.48
C ALA A 35 -8.67 1.41 16.00
N ASP A 36 -7.69 1.21 15.13
CA ASP A 36 -7.83 1.34 13.68
C ASP A 36 -8.77 0.28 13.11
N GLU A 37 -8.63 -0.98 13.51
CA GLU A 37 -9.57 -2.04 13.14
C GLU A 37 -11.00 -1.71 13.56
N ALA A 38 -11.21 -1.19 14.77
CA ALA A 38 -12.53 -0.78 15.23
C ALA A 38 -13.09 0.38 14.41
N HIS A 39 -12.24 1.36 14.05
CA HIS A 39 -12.60 2.47 13.18
C HIS A 39 -13.01 1.98 11.79
N TRP A 40 -12.19 1.15 11.16
CA TRP A 40 -12.46 0.57 9.84
C TRP A 40 -13.71 -0.31 9.84
N ASN A 41 -13.92 -1.11 10.89
CA ASN A 41 -15.12 -1.92 11.04
C ASN A 41 -16.38 -1.05 11.12
N SER A 42 -16.33 0.06 11.85
CA SER A 42 -17.44 1.02 11.92
C SER A 42 -17.74 1.66 10.56
N GLN A 43 -16.71 2.14 9.86
CA GLN A 43 -16.82 2.71 8.51
C GLN A 43 -17.39 1.71 7.51
N PHE A 44 -16.90 0.47 7.54
CA PHE A 44 -17.36 -0.59 6.65
C PHE A 44 -18.82 -0.96 6.92
N ALA A 45 -19.21 -1.15 8.20
CA ALA A 45 -20.57 -1.43 8.59
C ALA A 45 -21.55 -0.33 8.13
N ALA A 46 -21.16 0.93 8.26
CA ALA A 46 -21.97 2.07 7.82
C ALA A 46 -22.13 2.18 6.30
N THR A 47 -21.26 1.55 5.51
CA THR A 47 -21.19 1.74 4.04
C THR A 47 -21.57 0.49 3.23
N GLN A 48 -21.91 -0.63 3.88
CA GLN A 48 -22.16 -1.92 3.19
C GLN A 48 -23.20 -1.83 2.07
N ASP A 49 -24.33 -1.18 2.31
CA ASP A 49 -25.39 -1.03 1.32
C ASP A 49 -24.95 -0.18 0.12
N GLY A 50 -24.16 0.88 0.39
CA GLY A 50 -23.59 1.73 -0.64
C GLY A 50 -22.59 0.97 -1.51
N LEU A 51 -21.70 0.21 -0.89
CA LEU A 51 -20.73 -0.66 -1.57
C LEU A 51 -21.42 -1.74 -2.40
N LYS A 52 -22.49 -2.35 -1.89
CA LYS A 52 -23.28 -3.34 -2.63
C LYS A 52 -23.92 -2.72 -3.88
N LYS A 53 -24.58 -1.57 -3.74
CA LYS A 53 -25.18 -0.85 -4.87
C LYS A 53 -24.13 -0.44 -5.91
N MET A 54 -22.96 0.01 -5.45
CA MET A 54 -21.84 0.37 -6.32
C MET A 54 -21.33 -0.86 -7.09
N ALA A 55 -21.13 -1.99 -6.41
CA ALA A 55 -20.71 -3.23 -7.05
C ALA A 55 -21.70 -3.72 -8.10
N ASP A 56 -23.01 -3.65 -7.80
CA ASP A 56 -24.05 -4.05 -8.75
C ASP A 56 -24.11 -3.12 -9.96
N LYS A 57 -23.94 -1.81 -9.76
CA LYS A 57 -23.83 -0.84 -10.85
C LYS A 57 -22.62 -1.13 -11.75
N VAL A 58 -21.44 -1.33 -11.17
CA VAL A 58 -20.21 -1.64 -11.93
C VAL A 58 -20.37 -2.94 -12.71
N ARG A 59 -20.94 -3.98 -12.11
CA ARG A 59 -21.24 -5.24 -12.82
C ARG A 59 -22.18 -5.03 -14.01
N ALA A 60 -23.19 -4.18 -13.86
CA ALA A 60 -24.11 -3.84 -14.94
C ALA A 60 -23.40 -3.08 -16.07
N GLU A 61 -22.49 -2.15 -15.75
CA GLU A 61 -21.69 -1.42 -16.73
C GLU A 61 -20.74 -2.35 -17.50
N ILE A 62 -20.07 -3.28 -16.81
CA ILE A 62 -19.22 -4.31 -17.43
C ILE A 62 -20.04 -5.16 -18.41
N ARG A 63 -21.20 -5.69 -17.97
CA ARG A 63 -22.07 -6.51 -18.83
C ARG A 63 -22.62 -5.74 -20.03
N ALA A 64 -22.86 -4.45 -19.87
CA ALA A 64 -23.32 -3.57 -20.94
C ALA A 64 -22.19 -3.11 -21.88
N GLY A 65 -20.93 -3.53 -21.64
CA GLY A 65 -19.78 -3.09 -22.42
C GLY A 65 -19.47 -1.60 -22.25
N ARG A 66 -19.96 -0.96 -21.19
CA ARG A 66 -19.75 0.48 -20.90
C ARG A 66 -18.51 0.71 -20.04
N THR A 67 -17.51 -0.12 -20.20
CA THR A 67 -16.23 -0.04 -19.49
C THR A 67 -15.11 0.20 -20.47
N MET A 68 -14.15 1.03 -20.07
CA MET A 68 -12.95 1.27 -20.85
C MET A 68 -11.91 0.19 -20.51
N PRO A 69 -11.37 -0.54 -21.50
CA PRO A 69 -10.29 -1.49 -21.24
C PRO A 69 -9.08 -0.73 -20.72
N MET A 70 -8.34 -1.35 -19.81
CA MET A 70 -7.08 -0.81 -19.28
C MET A 70 -5.96 -1.80 -19.62
N VAL A 71 -4.86 -1.30 -20.16
CA VAL A 71 -3.69 -2.09 -20.55
C VAL A 71 -2.44 -1.65 -19.81
N PHE A 72 -1.60 -2.61 -19.47
CA PHE A 72 -0.27 -2.36 -18.93
C PHE A 72 0.71 -2.06 -20.06
N LYS A 73 1.38 -0.91 -19.98
CA LYS A 73 2.53 -0.62 -20.83
C LYS A 73 3.76 -1.38 -20.34
N LYS A 74 4.77 -1.51 -21.20
CA LYS A 74 6.06 -2.15 -20.88
C LYS A 74 6.76 -1.47 -19.70
N GLU A 75 6.49 -0.19 -19.48
CA GLU A 75 7.03 0.61 -18.37
C GLU A 75 6.21 0.45 -17.07
N GLY A 76 5.23 -0.47 -17.03
CA GLY A 76 4.40 -0.76 -15.85
C GLY A 76 3.22 0.20 -15.62
N LYS A 77 3.04 1.22 -16.48
CA LYS A 77 1.91 2.16 -16.38
C LYS A 77 0.61 1.53 -16.89
N ILE A 78 -0.49 1.75 -16.16
CA ILE A 78 -1.84 1.39 -16.60
C ILE A 78 -2.42 2.55 -17.41
N VAL A 79 -2.85 2.29 -18.65
CA VAL A 79 -3.49 3.29 -19.52
C VAL A 79 -4.78 2.75 -20.13
N PRO A 80 -5.69 3.61 -20.61
CA PRO A 80 -6.78 3.20 -21.48
C PRO A 80 -6.25 2.41 -22.69
N GLY A 81 -6.85 1.25 -22.95
CA GLY A 81 -6.54 0.37 -24.08
C GLY A 81 -7.29 0.71 -25.36
#